data_AF-A0A7H8QKV0-F1
#
_entry.id   AF-A0A7H8QKV0-F1
#
_cell.length_a   1.000
_cell.length_b   1.000
_cell.length_c   1.000
_cell.angle_alpha   90.00
_cell.angle_beta   90.00
_cell.angle_gamma   90.00
#
_symmetry.space_group_name_H-M   'P 1'
#
loop_
_entity.id
_entity.type
_entity.pdbx_description
1 polymer ?
#
loop_
_entity_poly.entity_id
_entity_poly.type
_entity_poly.pdbx_seq_one_letter_code
_entity_poly.pdbx_strand_id
1 'polypeptide(L)'
;MDLQTTTSFLGSPVYKSVEDLAATFQGLSVSQNSPEDHYPSYQLPTSNYRYAFDKIITFINDNICILPENEIKVTRTFAGPFTPGGLLVLMQEPLASHPWADGLDKVISTCPSLDALREAVLNVSSGEQCITKNVSVIDRWPFLHKSLHEKLEKTCEDEMRAYDRLVLAAIRAKQPEVILCMGKGTI
;
A
#
# COMPACT_ATOMS: atom_id res chain seq x y z
N MET A 1 29.31 -13.38 -10.01
CA MET A 1 28.50 -12.80 -8.92
C MET A 1 27.07 -12.91 -9.38
N ASP A 2 26.34 -13.81 -8.74
CA ASP A 2 25.05 -14.32 -9.17
C ASP A 2 23.96 -13.25 -9.05
N LEU A 3 23.42 -12.83 -10.20
CA LEU A 3 22.09 -12.22 -10.28
C LEU A 3 21.07 -13.34 -10.07
N GLN A 4 20.61 -13.52 -8.83
CA GLN A 4 19.53 -14.46 -8.53
C GLN A 4 18.20 -13.94 -9.09
N THR A 5 17.93 -14.43 -10.30
CA THR A 5 16.66 -14.81 -10.91
C THR A 5 15.38 -14.32 -10.22
N THR A 6 14.79 -13.29 -10.82
CA THR A 6 13.38 -12.91 -10.74
C THR A 6 12.53 -13.96 -11.45
N THR A 7 11.98 -14.92 -10.71
CA THR A 7 10.90 -15.77 -11.26
C THR A 7 9.58 -15.06 -11.10
N SER A 8 9.09 -14.50 -12.21
CA SER A 8 7.81 -13.84 -12.34
C SER A 8 6.69 -14.88 -12.50
N PHE A 9 5.70 -14.81 -11.61
CA PHE A 9 4.35 -15.24 -11.95
C PHE A 9 3.55 -13.93 -12.17
N LEU A 10 3.08 -13.71 -13.39
CA LEU A 10 2.30 -12.53 -13.84
C LEU A 10 3.02 -11.17 -13.99
N GLY A 11 4.36 -11.12 -13.99
CA GLY A 11 5.11 -9.87 -14.23
C GLY A 11 5.02 -8.83 -13.10
N SER A 12 4.49 -9.23 -11.95
CA SER A 12 4.43 -8.44 -10.72
C SER A 12 5.71 -8.65 -9.90
N PRO A 13 6.41 -7.58 -9.46
CA PRO A 13 7.63 -7.72 -8.69
C PRO A 13 7.34 -8.19 -7.25
N VAL A 14 8.22 -9.06 -6.75
CA VAL A 14 8.20 -9.58 -5.37
C VAL A 14 9.49 -9.15 -4.69
N TYR A 15 9.37 -8.54 -3.52
CA TYR A 15 10.51 -8.02 -2.76
C TYR A 15 10.72 -8.84 -1.48
N LYS A 16 11.99 -9.14 -1.19
CA LYS A 16 12.41 -9.86 0.03
C LYS A 16 12.72 -8.92 1.20
N SER A 17 12.84 -7.62 0.96
CA SER A 17 13.11 -6.61 1.97
C SER A 17 12.39 -5.29 1.67
N VAL A 18 12.17 -4.49 2.72
CA VAL A 18 11.60 -3.14 2.57
C VAL A 18 12.61 -2.19 1.93
N GLU A 19 13.90 -2.47 2.09
CA GLU A 19 15.01 -1.72 1.50
C GLU A 19 15.00 -1.84 -0.03
N ASP A 20 14.79 -3.05 -0.56
CA ASP A 20 14.67 -3.28 -2.01
C ASP A 20 13.45 -2.55 -2.59
N LEU A 21 12.32 -2.58 -1.87
CA LEU A 21 11.13 -1.82 -2.23
C LEU A 21 11.42 -0.30 -2.20
N ALA A 22 12.05 0.19 -1.13
CA ALA A 22 12.36 1.61 -0.95
C ALA A 22 13.32 2.16 -2.02
N ALA A 23 14.31 1.36 -2.46
CA ALA A 23 15.19 1.73 -3.57
C ALA A 23 14.40 1.96 -4.87
N THR A 24 13.32 1.22 -5.07
CA THR A 24 12.44 1.39 -6.24
C THR A 24 11.55 2.63 -6.12
N PHE A 25 11.11 2.99 -4.90
CA PHE A 25 10.49 4.29 -4.66
C PHE A 25 11.45 5.46 -4.90
N GLN A 26 12.76 5.29 -4.62
CA GLN A 26 13.79 6.33 -4.81
C GLN A 26 14.26 6.46 -6.27
N GLY A 27 14.30 5.38 -7.06
CA GLY A 27 14.70 5.41 -8.47
C GLY A 27 13.82 6.31 -9.37
N LEU A 28 12.57 6.53 -8.98
CA LEU A 28 11.62 7.43 -9.64
C LEU A 28 11.87 8.93 -9.34
N SER A 29 12.79 9.25 -8.42
CA SER A 29 13.01 10.61 -7.91
C SER A 29 14.27 11.31 -8.45
N VAL A 30 14.87 10.83 -9.55
CA VAL A 30 16.02 11.51 -10.18
C VAL A 30 15.55 12.63 -11.13
N SER A 31 15.06 13.71 -10.53
CA SER A 31 15.42 15.07 -10.92
C SER A 31 15.96 15.72 -9.66
N GLN A 32 17.26 15.52 -9.40
CA GLN A 32 17.94 16.17 -8.31
C GLN A 32 17.95 17.67 -8.58
N ASN A 33 17.06 18.43 -7.91
CA ASN A 33 17.21 19.84 -7.57
C ASN A 33 16.02 20.33 -6.73
N SER A 34 16.04 20.12 -5.41
CA SER A 34 15.52 21.13 -4.48
C SER A 34 15.84 20.82 -3.02
N PRO A 35 15.94 21.87 -2.19
CA PRO A 35 16.69 21.88 -0.95
C PRO A 35 15.95 21.22 0.21
N GLU A 36 16.75 20.88 1.20
CA GLU A 36 16.46 20.37 2.53
C GLU A 36 15.05 20.69 3.11
N ASP A 37 14.43 19.62 3.60
CA ASP A 37 13.74 19.54 4.89
C ASP A 37 12.78 20.69 5.24
N HIS A 38 11.54 20.58 4.75
CA HIS A 38 10.38 21.26 5.35
C HIS A 38 9.28 20.32 5.84
N TYR A 39 9.48 19.01 5.76
CA TYR A 39 8.61 18.06 6.44
C TYR A 39 9.25 17.65 7.76
N PRO A 40 8.53 17.73 8.90
CA PRO A 40 9.06 17.30 10.18
C PRO A 40 9.56 15.86 10.01
N SER A 41 10.78 15.60 10.46
CA SER A 41 11.34 14.26 10.52
C SER A 41 10.41 13.43 11.40
N TYR A 42 9.46 12.74 10.77
CA TYR A 42 8.59 11.80 11.43
C TYR A 42 9.46 10.63 11.89
N GLN A 43 10.13 10.79 13.04
CA GLN A 43 10.69 9.69 13.81
C GLN A 43 9.50 8.88 14.32
N LEU A 44 9.01 8.00 13.45
CA LEU A 44 7.90 7.10 13.76
C LEU A 44 8.39 6.06 14.77
N PRO A 45 7.64 5.79 15.85
CA PRO A 45 7.89 4.64 16.70
C PRO A 45 7.87 3.39 15.82
N THR A 46 9.02 2.73 15.70
CA THR A 46 9.29 1.69 14.69
C THR A 46 8.52 0.38 14.90
N SER A 47 7.74 0.23 15.96
CA SER A 47 7.18 -1.07 16.36
C SER A 47 5.66 -1.21 16.31
N ASN A 48 4.91 -0.13 16.03
CA ASN A 48 3.44 -0.21 16.01
C ASN A 48 2.88 0.02 14.61
N TYR A 49 2.63 -1.07 13.89
CA TYR A 49 2.05 -1.04 12.55
C TYR A 49 0.69 -0.33 12.49
N ARG A 50 -0.20 -0.53 13.48
CA ARG A 50 -1.49 0.17 13.53
C ARG A 50 -1.29 1.69 13.58
N TYR A 51 -0.40 2.15 14.45
CA TYR A 51 -0.11 3.57 14.57
C TYR A 51 0.49 4.15 13.28
N ALA A 52 1.43 3.44 12.66
CA ALA A 52 2.03 3.87 11.38
C ALA A 52 0.98 3.91 10.25
N PHE A 53 0.07 2.94 10.20
CA PHE A 53 -1.03 2.93 9.24
C PHE A 53 -2.02 4.08 9.49
N ASP A 54 -2.41 4.32 10.74
CA ASP A 54 -3.33 5.42 11.08
C ASP A 54 -2.74 6.79 10.71
N LYS A 55 -1.41 6.96 10.68
CA LYS A 55 -0.76 8.17 10.16
C LYS A 55 -1.00 8.42 8.67
N ILE A 56 -1.13 7.36 7.86
CA ILE A 56 -1.51 7.48 6.45
C ILE A 56 -2.92 8.08 6.35
N ILE A 57 -3.86 7.55 7.14
CA ILE A 57 -5.25 8.05 7.18
C ILE A 57 -5.30 9.51 7.65
N THR A 58 -4.56 9.86 8.71
CA THR A 58 -4.46 11.24 9.18
C THR A 58 -3.91 12.16 8.09
N PHE A 59 -2.82 11.78 7.42
CA PHE A 59 -2.25 12.58 6.35
C PHE A 59 -3.24 12.85 5.22
N ILE A 60 -4.00 11.83 4.78
CA ILE A 60 -5.02 12.00 3.74
C ILE A 60 -6.11 12.98 4.19
N ASN A 61 -6.63 12.81 5.41
CA ASN A 61 -7.67 13.68 5.96
C ASN A 61 -7.24 15.14 6.10
N ASP A 62 -5.99 15.36 6.52
CA ASP A 62 -5.46 16.70 6.80
C ASP A 62 -5.04 17.46 5.54
N ASN A 63 -4.56 16.76 4.51
CA ASN A 63 -3.93 17.39 3.34
C ASN A 63 -4.71 17.20 2.02
N ILE A 64 -5.50 16.13 1.89
CA ILE A 64 -6.13 15.77 0.61
C ILE A 64 -7.64 15.93 0.68
N CYS A 65 -8.30 15.13 1.52
CA CYS A 65 -9.74 15.15 1.71
C CYS A 65 -10.15 14.31 2.92
N ILE A 66 -11.28 14.67 3.53
CA ILE A 66 -11.89 13.87 4.60
C ILE A 66 -12.46 12.58 4.01
N LEU A 67 -11.91 11.44 4.42
CA LEU A 67 -12.36 10.12 4.02
C LEU A 67 -13.69 9.75 4.69
N PRO A 68 -14.66 9.18 3.95
CA PRO A 68 -15.85 8.58 4.52
C PRO A 68 -15.56 7.43 5.50
N GLU A 69 -16.40 7.24 6.52
CA GLU A 69 -16.19 6.23 7.56
C GLU A 69 -16.14 4.79 7.01
N ASN A 70 -16.98 4.49 6.03
CA ASN A 70 -17.01 3.20 5.33
C ASN A 70 -15.70 2.91 4.59
N GLU A 71 -15.10 3.92 3.98
CA GLU A 71 -13.80 3.79 3.33
C GLU A 71 -12.70 3.49 4.36
N ILE A 72 -12.62 4.29 5.43
CA ILE A 72 -11.68 4.05 6.54
C ILE A 72 -11.84 2.64 7.10
N LYS A 73 -13.09 2.17 7.30
CA LYS A 73 -13.37 0.85 7.85
C LYS A 73 -12.88 -0.28 6.94
N VAL A 74 -13.18 -0.21 5.64
CA VAL A 74 -12.76 -1.25 4.68
C VAL A 74 -11.24 -1.23 4.53
N THR A 75 -10.65 -0.06 4.33
CA THR A 75 -9.20 0.14 4.22
C THR A 75 -8.46 -0.37 5.46
N ARG A 76 -8.96 -0.07 6.67
CA ARG A 76 -8.37 -0.60 7.92
C ARG A 76 -8.53 -2.11 8.05
N THR A 77 -9.60 -2.69 7.50
CA THR A 77 -9.79 -4.14 7.50
C THR A 77 -8.79 -4.83 6.59
N PHE A 78 -8.57 -4.30 5.38
CA PHE A 78 -7.54 -4.78 4.46
C PHE A 78 -6.12 -4.65 5.03
N ALA A 79 -5.81 -3.55 5.70
CA ALA A 79 -4.50 -3.34 6.29
C ALA A 79 -4.20 -4.30 7.46
N GLY A 80 -5.22 -4.94 8.05
CA GLY A 80 -5.04 -5.98 9.05
C GLY A 80 -4.33 -7.23 8.50
N PRO A 81 -3.87 -8.16 9.34
CA PRO A 81 -3.81 -8.06 10.79
C PRO A 81 -2.73 -7.05 11.24
N PHE A 82 -3.03 -6.33 12.32
CA PHE A 82 -2.13 -5.32 12.90
C PHE A 82 -1.08 -5.94 13.84
N THR A 83 -0.42 -6.97 13.34
CA THR A 83 0.69 -7.68 13.97
C THR A 83 1.92 -7.63 13.06
N PRO A 84 3.15 -7.67 13.59
CA PRO A 84 4.34 -7.83 12.76
C PRO A 84 4.34 -9.13 11.96
N GLY A 85 5.09 -9.19 10.86
CA GLY A 85 5.22 -10.36 10.00
C GLY A 85 4.04 -10.58 9.05
N GLY A 86 4.04 -11.73 8.40
CA GLY A 86 3.08 -12.15 7.38
C GLY A 86 3.37 -11.62 5.98
N LEU A 87 2.44 -11.96 5.07
CA LEU A 87 2.40 -11.43 3.72
C LEU A 87 1.80 -10.02 3.72
N LEU A 88 2.50 -9.08 3.08
CA LEU A 88 1.94 -7.79 2.71
C LEU A 88 1.78 -7.69 1.19
N VAL A 89 0.60 -7.26 0.76
CA VAL A 89 0.29 -6.95 -0.62
C VAL A 89 0.20 -5.44 -0.77
N LEU A 90 1.02 -4.89 -1.66
CA LEU A 90 0.99 -3.48 -2.05
C LEU A 90 0.29 -3.34 -3.40
N MET A 91 -0.93 -2.81 -3.42
CA MET A 91 -1.66 -2.52 -4.65
C MET A 91 -1.12 -1.23 -5.28
N GLN A 92 -0.53 -1.35 -6.47
CA GLN A 92 0.11 -0.24 -7.18
C GLN A 92 -0.84 0.60 -8.02
N GLU A 93 -1.95 0.00 -8.44
CA GLU A 93 -2.99 0.66 -9.24
C GLU A 93 -4.36 0.25 -8.69
N PRO A 94 -4.85 0.92 -7.65
CA PRO A 94 -6.15 0.61 -7.08
C PRO A 94 -7.28 0.96 -8.07
N LEU A 95 -8.45 0.35 -7.89
CA LEU A 95 -9.60 0.61 -8.76
C LEU A 95 -10.02 2.07 -8.63
N ALA A 96 -10.40 2.70 -9.75
CA ALA A 96 -10.75 4.12 -9.78
C ALA A 96 -11.91 4.51 -8.83
N SER A 97 -12.79 3.56 -8.52
CA SER A 97 -13.85 3.71 -7.53
C SER A 97 -14.21 2.34 -6.97
N HIS A 98 -14.21 2.21 -5.66
CA HIS A 98 -14.67 1.02 -4.96
C HIS A 98 -16.04 1.28 -4.32
N PRO A 99 -16.91 0.26 -4.25
CA PRO A 99 -18.20 0.36 -3.59
C PRO A 99 -18.04 0.23 -2.06
N TRP A 100 -17.33 1.19 -1.44
CA TRP A 100 -17.00 1.16 -0.01
C TRP A 100 -18.23 0.98 0.89
N ALA A 101 -19.35 1.60 0.53
CA ALA A 101 -20.61 1.56 1.29
C ALA A 101 -21.26 0.17 1.31
N ASP A 102 -20.99 -0.65 0.30
CA ASP A 102 -21.53 -2.01 0.17
C ASP A 102 -20.69 -3.04 0.94
N GLY A 103 -19.60 -2.60 1.55
CA GLY A 103 -18.75 -3.41 2.41
C GLY A 103 -17.68 -4.22 1.68
N LEU A 104 -16.88 -4.93 2.49
CA LEU A 104 -15.64 -5.57 2.08
C LEU A 104 -15.81 -6.61 0.97
N ASP A 105 -16.80 -7.50 1.07
CA ASP A 105 -17.03 -8.54 0.07
C ASP A 105 -17.41 -7.96 -1.29
N LYS A 106 -18.19 -6.87 -1.29
CA LYS A 106 -18.52 -6.17 -2.52
C LYS A 106 -17.29 -5.50 -3.13
N VAL A 107 -16.46 -4.87 -2.32
CA VAL A 107 -15.19 -4.27 -2.76
C VAL A 107 -14.27 -5.31 -3.39
N ILE A 108 -14.14 -6.50 -2.78
CA ILE A 108 -13.33 -7.60 -3.35
C ILE A 108 -13.92 -8.08 -4.66
N SER A 109 -15.20 -8.48 -4.68
CA SER A 109 -15.84 -9.06 -5.88
C SER A 109 -15.94 -8.10 -7.07
N THR A 110 -15.83 -6.79 -6.85
CA THR A 110 -15.87 -5.77 -7.91
C THR A 110 -14.49 -5.34 -8.40
N CYS A 111 -13.42 -5.74 -7.71
CA CYS A 111 -12.04 -5.45 -8.10
C CYS A 111 -11.36 -6.74 -8.57
N PRO A 112 -11.13 -6.93 -9.89
CA PRO A 112 -10.57 -8.16 -10.42
C PRO A 112 -9.25 -8.59 -9.77
N SER A 113 -8.39 -7.63 -9.41
CA SER A 113 -7.11 -7.91 -8.76
C SER A 113 -7.28 -8.40 -7.32
N LEU A 114 -8.21 -7.81 -6.55
CA LEU A 114 -8.51 -8.27 -5.18
C LEU A 114 -9.24 -9.61 -5.20
N ASP A 115 -10.12 -9.83 -6.17
CA ASP A 115 -10.83 -11.10 -6.35
C ASP A 115 -9.87 -12.23 -6.69
N ALA A 116 -8.97 -12.01 -7.65
CA ALA A 116 -7.92 -12.96 -8.00
C ALA A 116 -6.97 -13.23 -6.82
N LEU A 117 -6.60 -12.20 -6.04
CA LEU A 117 -5.81 -12.38 -4.83
C LEU A 117 -6.55 -13.24 -3.79
N ARG A 118 -7.86 -13.00 -3.59
CA ARG A 118 -8.70 -13.82 -2.70
C ARG A 118 -8.70 -15.28 -3.14
N GLU A 119 -8.93 -15.55 -4.42
CA GLU A 119 -8.92 -16.91 -4.95
C GLU A 119 -7.56 -17.58 -4.77
N ALA A 120 -6.46 -16.89 -5.06
CA ALA A 120 -5.11 -17.42 -4.91
C ALA A 120 -4.82 -17.81 -3.45
N VAL A 121 -5.10 -16.92 -2.49
CA VAL A 121 -4.87 -17.18 -1.06
C VAL A 121 -5.75 -18.33 -0.55
N LEU A 122 -7.03 -18.37 -0.94
CA LEU A 122 -7.93 -19.46 -0.56
C LEU A 122 -7.43 -20.80 -1.10
N ASN A 123 -7.05 -20.86 -2.39
CA ASN A 123 -6.62 -22.10 -3.01
C ASN A 123 -5.30 -22.62 -2.45
N VAL A 124 -4.31 -21.73 -2.24
CA VAL A 124 -2.99 -22.13 -1.70
C VAL A 124 -3.07 -22.58 -0.25
N SER A 125 -4.03 -22.05 0.51
CA SER A 125 -4.24 -22.41 1.91
C SER A 125 -5.28 -23.51 2.14
N SER A 126 -5.78 -24.17 1.10
CA SER A 126 -6.90 -25.13 1.21
C SER A 126 -8.13 -24.57 1.95
N GLY A 127 -8.37 -23.26 1.80
CA GLY A 127 -9.48 -22.52 2.41
C GLY A 127 -9.23 -22.02 3.83
N GLU A 128 -8.05 -22.23 4.41
CA GLU A 128 -7.74 -21.86 5.79
C GLU A 128 -7.38 -20.37 5.96
N GLN A 129 -6.87 -19.73 4.91
CA GLN A 129 -6.48 -18.32 4.94
C GLN A 129 -7.39 -17.45 4.08
N CYS A 130 -7.61 -16.22 4.54
CA CYS A 130 -8.37 -15.21 3.82
C CYS A 130 -7.60 -13.89 3.79
N ILE A 131 -7.70 -13.17 2.67
CA ILE A 131 -7.07 -11.86 2.46
C ILE A 131 -7.53 -10.80 3.45
N THR A 132 -8.65 -11.03 4.14
CA THR A 132 -9.23 -10.08 5.11
C THR A 132 -8.81 -10.34 6.55
N LYS A 133 -8.04 -11.42 6.79
CA LYS A 133 -7.65 -11.87 8.14
C LYS A 133 -6.16 -12.17 8.25
N ASN A 134 -5.56 -12.70 7.20
CA ASN A 134 -4.22 -13.28 7.24
C ASN A 134 -3.19 -12.50 6.42
N VAL A 135 -3.65 -11.65 5.49
CA VAL A 135 -2.80 -10.90 4.56
C VAL A 135 -3.09 -9.42 4.74
N SER A 136 -2.04 -8.61 4.84
CA SER A 136 -2.19 -7.16 4.87
C SER A 136 -2.16 -6.59 3.49
N VAL A 137 -3.25 -5.94 3.07
CA VAL A 137 -3.36 -5.26 1.78
C VAL A 137 -3.32 -3.76 2.03
N ILE A 138 -2.36 -3.07 1.40
CA ILE A 138 -2.21 -1.61 1.43
C ILE A 138 -2.22 -1.12 -0.02
N ASP A 139 -2.91 -0.04 -0.28
CA ASP A 139 -2.84 0.62 -1.59
C ASP A 139 -1.75 1.69 -1.58
N ARG A 140 -0.87 1.66 -2.58
CA ARG A 140 0.18 2.66 -2.77
C ARG A 140 -0.42 4.02 -3.06
N TRP A 141 -1.45 4.08 -3.88
CA TRP A 141 -2.20 5.32 -4.04
C TRP A 141 -3.34 5.29 -3.05
N PRO A 142 -3.58 6.39 -2.31
CA PRO A 142 -4.69 6.39 -1.37
C PRO A 142 -5.96 6.03 -2.14
N PHE A 143 -6.82 5.23 -1.50
CA PHE A 143 -8.11 4.65 -1.92
C PHE A 143 -9.15 5.64 -2.49
N LEU A 144 -8.68 6.84 -2.80
CA LEU A 144 -9.36 7.96 -3.38
C LEU A 144 -9.82 7.67 -4.80
N HIS A 145 -10.98 8.21 -5.10
CA HIS A 145 -11.49 8.28 -6.46
C HIS A 145 -10.42 8.85 -7.40
N LYS A 146 -10.27 8.31 -8.61
CA LYS A 146 -9.24 8.73 -9.59
C LYS A 146 -9.20 10.25 -9.86
N SER A 147 -10.33 10.94 -9.71
CA SER A 147 -10.40 12.41 -9.79
C SER A 147 -9.60 13.16 -8.72
N LEU A 148 -9.27 12.50 -7.61
CA LEU A 148 -8.40 13.00 -6.55
C LEU A 148 -6.94 12.61 -6.80
N HIS A 149 -6.66 11.56 -7.58
CA HIS A 149 -5.30 11.28 -8.07
C HIS A 149 -4.81 12.42 -8.95
N GLU A 150 -5.65 12.94 -9.84
CA GLU A 150 -5.32 14.12 -10.63
C GLU A 150 -5.10 15.38 -9.78
N LYS A 151 -5.76 15.48 -8.62
CA LYS A 151 -5.47 16.56 -7.67
C LYS A 151 -4.11 16.31 -7.04
N LEU A 152 -3.87 15.14 -6.46
CA LEU A 152 -2.60 14.74 -5.84
C LEU A 152 -1.39 14.94 -6.76
N GLU A 153 -1.46 14.47 -8.00
CA GLU A 153 -0.41 14.66 -9.01
C GLU A 153 -0.14 16.15 -9.30
N LYS A 154 -1.16 17.00 -9.15
CA LYS A 154 -1.05 18.46 -9.35
C LYS A 154 -0.72 19.23 -8.07
N THR A 155 -0.87 18.65 -6.88
CA THR A 155 -0.91 19.41 -5.62
C THR A 155 0.48 19.74 -5.11
N CYS A 156 1.42 18.79 -5.05
CA CYS A 156 2.85 19.07 -4.86
C CYS A 156 3.63 17.74 -4.86
N GLU A 157 4.74 17.65 -5.60
CA GLU A 157 5.61 16.46 -5.52
C GLU A 157 6.07 16.18 -4.08
N ASP A 158 6.21 17.20 -3.23
CA ASP A 158 6.61 17.05 -1.84
C ASP A 158 5.56 16.34 -0.98
N GLU A 159 4.28 16.55 -1.23
CA GLU A 159 3.20 15.86 -0.52
C GLU A 159 3.16 14.38 -0.91
N MET A 160 3.37 14.09 -2.20
CA MET A 160 3.50 12.72 -2.68
C MET A 160 4.72 12.02 -2.06
N ARG A 161 5.86 12.71 -1.96
CA ARG A 161 7.05 12.20 -1.26
C ARG A 161 6.79 11.95 0.22
N ALA A 162 6.07 12.85 0.90
CA ALA A 162 5.71 12.69 2.29
C ALA A 162 4.78 11.49 2.50
N TYR A 163 3.79 11.32 1.62
CA TYR A 163 2.88 10.18 1.63
C TYR A 163 3.62 8.85 1.42
N ASP A 164 4.49 8.76 0.41
CA ASP A 164 5.28 7.56 0.13
C ASP A 164 6.16 7.17 1.34
N ARG A 165 6.72 8.15 2.06
CA ARG A 165 7.46 7.90 3.32
C ARG A 165 6.57 7.29 4.41
N LEU A 166 5.31 7.71 4.52
CA LEU A 166 4.36 7.15 5.48
C LEU A 166 3.98 5.71 5.12
N VAL A 167 3.75 5.41 3.84
CA VAL A 167 3.51 4.05 3.35
C VAL A 167 4.71 3.16 3.66
N LEU A 168 5.92 3.59 3.32
CA LEU A 168 7.14 2.84 3.61
C LEU A 168 7.33 2.64 5.12
N ALA A 169 7.01 3.64 5.94
CA ALA A 169 7.09 3.49 7.38
C ALA A 169 6.07 2.50 7.95
N ALA A 170 4.85 2.45 7.40
CA ALA A 170 3.86 1.44 7.76
C ALA A 170 4.33 0.04 7.37
N ILE A 171 4.89 -0.13 6.16
CA ILE A 171 5.47 -1.40 5.71
C ILE A 171 6.65 -1.82 6.62
N ARG A 172 7.54 -0.88 6.99
CA ARG A 172 8.63 -1.14 7.94
C ARG A 172 8.11 -1.58 9.31
N ALA A 173 7.08 -0.91 9.83
CA ALA A 173 6.47 -1.27 11.11
C ALA A 173 5.73 -2.61 11.05
N LYS A 174 5.22 -3.00 9.87
CA LYS A 174 4.62 -4.31 9.62
C LYS A 174 5.67 -5.43 9.60
N GLN A 175 6.92 -5.16 9.22
CA GLN A 175 7.98 -6.17 9.12
C GLN A 175 7.54 -7.44 8.36
N PRO A 176 6.96 -7.34 7.15
CA PRO A 176 6.50 -8.51 6.41
C PRO A 176 7.68 -9.39 5.98
N GLU A 177 7.53 -10.72 5.98
CA GLU A 177 8.56 -11.61 5.41
C GLU A 177 8.53 -11.60 3.88
N VAL A 178 7.38 -11.25 3.29
CA VAL A 178 7.18 -11.18 1.84
C VAL A 178 6.33 -9.97 1.50
N ILE A 179 6.77 -9.21 0.50
CA ILE A 179 5.99 -8.13 -0.10
C ILE A 179 5.66 -8.50 -1.55
N LEU A 180 4.36 -8.58 -1.84
CA LEU A 180 3.84 -8.77 -3.20
C LEU A 180 3.30 -7.43 -3.72
N CYS A 181 3.87 -6.91 -4.80
CA CYS A 181 3.34 -5.73 -5.46
C CYS A 181 2.37 -6.14 -6.59
N MET A 182 1.16 -5.62 -6.62
CA MET A 182 0.15 -5.97 -7.64
C MET A 182 -0.33 -4.75 -8.42
N GLY A 183 -0.37 -4.84 -9.75
CA GLY A 183 -0.81 -3.77 -10.65
C GLY A 183 0.23 -3.43 -11.71
N LYS A 184 -0.11 -2.58 -12.69
CA LYS A 184 0.86 -2.07 -13.66
C LYS A 184 1.67 -0.94 -13.03
N GLY A 185 2.63 -1.29 -12.19
CA GLY A 185 3.74 -0.40 -11.89
C GLY A 185 4.85 -0.62 -12.91
N THR A 186 5.12 0.37 -13.76
CA THR A 186 6.54 0.71 -13.91
C THR A 186 6.93 1.30 -12.58
N ILE A 187 7.75 0.57 -11.84
CA ILE A 187 8.43 1.13 -10.69
C ILE A 187 9.78 1.67 -11.18
#